data_AF-A0A855SJ61-F1
#
_entry.id   AF-A0A855SJ61-F1
#
_cell.length_a   1.000
_cell.length_b   1.000
_cell.length_c   1.000
_cell.angle_alpha   90.00
_cell.angle_beta   90.00
_cell.angle_gamma   90.00
#
_symmetry.space_group_name_H-M   'P 1'
#
loop_
_entity.id
_entity.type
_entity.pdbx_description
1 polymer ?
#
loop_
_entity_poly.entity_id
_entity_poly.type
_entity_poly.pdbx_seq_one_letter_code
_entity_poly.pdbx_strand_id
1 'polypeptide(L)'
;MIEQYKTMITDYFCISNLIKNYVQKNKIEYWDTEFIRLEFFFASKSQEYDVKDLAKILVATENQVQNFFVVHCCLSNYLDDLIGAREYSTWFVDNDSLNVSFPDGMTGQYDIADISLLMKKTEEANWSFPALIESWNEFHK
;
A
#
# COMPACT_ATOMS: atom_id res chain seq x y z
N MET A 1 -13.33 17.07 1.89
CA MET A 1 -12.96 15.97 0.97
C MET A 1 -11.56 15.45 1.25
N ILE A 2 -10.47 16.24 1.17
CA ILE A 2 -9.12 15.77 1.52
C ILE A 2 -9.02 15.25 2.98
N GLU A 3 -9.65 15.96 3.91
CA GLU A 3 -9.60 15.61 5.34
C GLU A 3 -10.18 14.22 5.68
N GLN A 4 -11.04 13.63 4.82
CA GLN A 4 -11.65 12.32 5.09
C GLN A 4 -10.63 11.18 5.00
N TYR A 5 -9.73 11.22 4.01
CA TYR A 5 -8.75 10.16 3.76
C TYR A 5 -7.35 10.50 4.27
N LYS A 6 -7.12 11.74 4.69
CA LYS A 6 -5.82 12.24 5.15
C LYS A 6 -5.17 11.33 6.18
N THR A 7 -5.91 10.90 7.20
CA THR A 7 -5.39 9.97 8.22
C THR A 7 -4.99 8.63 7.61
N MET A 8 -5.83 8.03 6.76
CA MET A 8 -5.52 6.74 6.12
C MET A 8 -4.28 6.82 5.23
N ILE A 9 -4.15 7.91 4.45
CA ILE A 9 -3.01 8.11 3.54
C ILE A 9 -1.73 8.42 4.34
N THR A 10 -1.84 9.16 5.44
CA THR A 10 -0.72 9.41 6.35
C THR A 10 -0.26 8.10 7.00
N ASP A 11 -1.19 7.26 7.44
CA ASP A 11 -0.89 5.92 7.96
C ASP A 11 -0.23 5.05 6.89
N TYR A 12 -0.71 5.10 5.64
CA TYR A 12 -0.12 4.40 4.51
C TYR A 12 1.34 4.80 4.28
N PHE A 13 1.66 6.11 4.29
CA PHE A 13 3.04 6.57 4.19
C PHE A 13 3.88 6.12 5.38
N CYS A 14 3.36 6.23 6.59
CA CYS A 14 4.04 5.77 7.80
C CYS A 14 4.40 4.27 7.73
N ILE A 15 3.43 3.41 7.45
CA ILE A 15 3.62 1.96 7.36
C ILE A 15 4.55 1.61 6.20
N SER A 16 4.42 2.25 5.03
CA SER A 16 5.30 1.99 3.88
C SER A 16 6.77 2.32 4.18
N ASN A 17 7.03 3.42 4.90
CA ASN A 17 8.38 3.76 5.35
C ASN A 17 8.90 2.78 6.42
N LEU A 18 8.04 2.30 7.33
CA LEU A 18 8.41 1.26 8.29
C LEU A 18 8.76 -0.06 7.59
N ILE A 19 8.00 -0.45 6.56
CA ILE A 19 8.29 -1.62 5.72
C ILE A 19 9.62 -1.42 5.00
N LYS A 20 9.85 -0.27 4.35
CA LYS A 20 11.13 0.05 3.68
C LYS A 20 12.32 -0.12 4.63
N ASN A 21 12.23 0.43 5.84
CA ASN A 21 13.27 0.29 6.86
C ASN A 21 13.45 -1.16 7.32
N TYR A 22 12.35 -1.89 7.51
CA TYR A 22 12.39 -3.31 7.88
C TYR A 22 13.04 -4.17 6.79
N VAL A 23 12.70 -3.93 5.52
CA VAL A 23 13.26 -4.60 4.34
C VAL A 23 14.77 -4.40 4.27
N GLN A 24 15.22 -3.15 4.38
CA GLN A 24 16.65 -2.81 4.37
C GLN A 24 17.42 -3.45 5.53
N LYS A 25 16.88 -3.38 6.75
CA LYS A 25 17.52 -3.92 7.95
C LYS A 25 17.66 -5.44 7.90
N ASN A 26 16.67 -6.13 7.36
CA ASN A 26 16.62 -7.59 7.35
C ASN A 26 17.10 -8.21 6.02
N LYS A 27 17.58 -7.40 5.07
CA LYS A 27 18.03 -7.84 3.74
C LYS A 27 16.97 -8.67 3.02
N ILE A 28 15.73 -8.22 3.10
CA ILE A 28 14.61 -8.78 2.34
C ILE A 28 14.81 -8.36 0.88
N GLU A 29 14.65 -9.31 -0.05
CA GLU A 29 14.90 -9.08 -1.48
C GLU A 29 13.73 -8.35 -2.12
N TYR A 30 12.51 -8.73 -1.74
CA TYR A 30 11.28 -8.20 -2.27
C TYR A 30 10.13 -8.36 -1.27
N TRP A 31 9.12 -7.52 -1.39
CA TRP A 31 7.89 -7.66 -0.62
C TRP A 31 6.70 -7.37 -1.51
N ASP A 32 5.61 -8.07 -1.25
CA ASP A 32 4.35 -7.88 -1.95
C ASP A 32 3.18 -7.91 -0.98
N THR A 33 2.01 -7.48 -1.44
CA THR A 33 0.77 -7.59 -0.67
C THR A 33 -0.29 -8.30 -1.49
N GLU A 34 -1.01 -9.19 -0.82
CA GLU A 34 -2.19 -9.83 -1.37
C GLU A 34 -3.38 -9.55 -0.45
N PHE A 35 -4.29 -8.66 -0.90
CA PHE A 35 -5.43 -8.14 -0.14
C PHE A 35 -5.07 -7.60 1.27
N ILE A 36 -5.05 -8.49 2.26
CA ILE A 36 -4.87 -8.20 3.70
C ILE A 36 -3.62 -8.86 4.28
N ARG A 37 -2.79 -9.45 3.42
CA ARG A 37 -1.54 -10.14 3.75
C ARG A 37 -0.37 -9.40 3.13
N LEU A 38 0.73 -9.37 3.87
CA LEU A 38 2.01 -8.90 3.36
C LEU A 38 3.00 -10.06 3.38
N GLU A 39 3.67 -10.29 2.26
CA GLU A 39 4.67 -11.35 2.13
C GLU A 39 6.06 -10.73 1.93
N PHE A 40 7.01 -11.19 2.75
CA PHE A 40 8.43 -10.86 2.61
C PHE A 40 9.17 -12.03 1.95
N PHE A 41 9.82 -11.76 0.83
CA PHE A 41 10.64 -12.72 0.09
C PHE A 41 12.11 -12.54 0.45
N PHE A 42 12.70 -13.60 1.01
CA PHE A 42 14.11 -13.73 1.29
C PHE A 42 14.73 -14.70 0.27
N ALA A 43 16.06 -14.67 0.15
CA ALA A 43 16.82 -15.50 -0.81
C ALA A 43 16.44 -17.00 -0.84
N SER A 44 15.95 -17.56 0.27
CA SER A 44 15.68 -18.99 0.40
C SER A 44 14.27 -19.34 0.89
N LYS A 45 13.43 -18.35 1.20
CA LYS A 45 12.09 -18.56 1.76
C LYS A 45 11.26 -17.30 1.65
N SER A 46 9.94 -17.44 1.74
CA SER A 46 9.05 -16.32 2.00
C SER A 46 8.41 -16.44 3.39
N GLN A 47 7.88 -15.32 3.89
CA GLN A 47 7.11 -15.30 5.12
C GLN A 47 5.96 -14.31 4.98
N GLU A 48 4.75 -14.80 5.20
CA GLU A 48 3.52 -14.01 5.17
C GLU A 48 3.15 -13.52 6.57
N TYR A 49 2.56 -12.32 6.65
CA TYR A 49 2.11 -11.66 7.86
C TYR A 49 0.68 -11.13 7.68
N ASP A 50 -0.17 -11.39 8.67
CA ASP A 50 -1.45 -10.68 8.80
C ASP A 50 -1.27 -9.31 9.48
N VAL A 51 -2.39 -8.60 9.63
CA VAL A 51 -2.46 -7.30 10.32
C VAL A 51 -1.83 -7.34 11.71
N LYS A 52 -2.10 -8.37 12.51
CA LYS A 52 -1.65 -8.44 13.91
C LYS A 52 -0.15 -8.65 13.98
N ASP A 53 0.34 -9.60 13.20
CA ASP A 53 1.76 -9.90 13.14
C ASP A 53 2.53 -8.70 12.58
N LEU A 54 2.04 -8.09 11.50
CA LEU A 54 2.65 -6.91 10.87
C LEU A 54 2.68 -5.70 11.81
N ALA A 55 1.59 -5.41 12.52
CA ALA A 55 1.54 -4.35 13.52
C ALA A 55 2.60 -4.54 14.61
N LYS A 56 2.80 -5.79 15.05
CA LYS A 56 3.82 -6.12 16.05
C LYS A 56 5.24 -5.93 15.54
N ILE A 57 5.57 -6.41 14.33
CA ILE A 57 6.95 -6.30 13.79
C ILE A 57 7.32 -4.87 13.40
N LEU A 58 6.35 -4.07 12.95
CA LEU A 58 6.56 -2.66 12.59
C LEU A 58 6.43 -1.71 13.79
N VAL A 59 6.01 -2.21 14.96
CA VAL A 59 5.70 -1.39 16.15
C VAL A 59 4.66 -0.31 15.80
N ALA A 60 3.61 -0.72 15.10
CA ALA A 60 2.50 0.11 14.67
C ALA A 60 1.18 -0.40 15.28
N THR A 61 0.11 0.38 15.14
CA THR A 61 -1.23 -0.08 15.53
C THR A 61 -1.87 -0.92 14.43
N GLU A 62 -2.74 -1.87 14.80
CA GLU A 62 -3.51 -2.65 13.82
C GLU A 62 -4.31 -1.74 12.88
N ASN A 63 -4.87 -0.64 13.39
CA ASN A 63 -5.63 0.31 12.59
C ASN A 63 -4.78 0.98 11.49
N GLN A 64 -3.54 1.36 11.81
CA GLN A 64 -2.60 1.90 10.81
C GLN A 64 -2.29 0.88 9.72
N VAL A 65 -2.12 -0.39 10.10
CA VAL A 65 -1.87 -1.48 9.15
C VAL A 65 -3.09 -1.78 8.28
N GLN A 66 -4.29 -1.74 8.85
CA GLN A 66 -5.53 -1.88 8.08
C GLN A 66 -5.68 -0.74 7.06
N ASN A 67 -5.43 0.51 7.48
CA ASN A 67 -5.44 1.67 6.59
C ASN A 67 -4.41 1.51 5.45
N PHE A 68 -3.21 1.00 5.78
CA PHE A 68 -2.20 0.68 4.78
C PHE A 68 -2.74 -0.29 3.71
N PHE A 69 -3.36 -1.40 4.10
CA PHE A 69 -3.90 -2.37 3.12
C PHE A 69 -4.97 -1.76 2.23
N VAL A 70 -5.86 -0.95 2.79
CA VAL A 70 -6.91 -0.28 1.99
C VAL A 70 -6.32 0.68 0.97
N VAL A 71 -5.40 1.55 1.38
CA VAL A 71 -4.76 2.52 0.47
C VAL A 71 -3.87 1.81 -0.55
N HIS A 72 -3.10 0.80 -0.13
CA HIS A 72 -2.26 0.02 -1.04
C HIS A 72 -3.10 -0.68 -2.12
N CYS A 73 -4.20 -1.34 -1.73
CA CYS A 73 -5.11 -1.99 -2.67
C CYS A 73 -5.75 -0.98 -3.64
N CYS A 74 -6.13 0.21 -3.15
CA CYS A 74 -6.63 1.29 -4.01
C CYS A 74 -5.60 1.71 -5.06
N LEU A 75 -4.35 1.96 -4.63
CA LEU A 75 -3.26 2.33 -5.53
C LEU A 75 -2.98 1.22 -6.54
N SER A 76 -2.86 -0.04 -6.13
CA SER A 76 -2.59 -1.16 -7.04
C SER A 76 -3.66 -1.34 -8.13
N ASN A 77 -4.92 -0.96 -7.87
CA ASN A 77 -6.01 -1.11 -8.83
C ASN A 77 -6.28 0.16 -9.67
N TYR A 78 -5.94 1.34 -9.15
CA TYR A 78 -6.31 2.62 -9.78
C TYR A 78 -5.12 3.55 -10.05
N LEU A 79 -3.87 3.09 -9.91
CA LEU A 79 -2.68 3.91 -10.18
C LEU A 79 -2.72 4.54 -11.58
N ASP A 80 -3.24 3.81 -12.57
CA ASP A 80 -3.39 4.30 -13.94
C ASP A 80 -4.23 5.59 -14.03
N ASP A 81 -5.29 5.71 -13.22
CA ASP A 81 -6.11 6.93 -13.19
C ASP A 81 -5.34 8.13 -12.62
N LEU A 82 -4.38 7.87 -11.72
CA LEU A 82 -3.54 8.89 -11.11
C LEU A 82 -2.43 9.38 -12.07
N ILE A 83 -1.87 8.48 -12.86
CA ILE A 83 -0.73 8.77 -13.76
C ILE A 83 -1.14 9.04 -15.21
N GLY A 84 -2.45 9.00 -15.52
CA GLY A 84 -3.00 9.25 -16.84
C GLY A 84 -2.82 8.09 -17.82
N ALA A 85 -3.00 6.85 -17.34
CA ALA A 85 -2.87 5.59 -18.08
C ALA A 85 -1.50 5.42 -18.76
N ARG A 86 -0.47 6.00 -18.16
CA ARG A 86 0.91 5.91 -18.63
C ARG A 86 1.53 4.60 -18.13
N GLU A 87 2.27 3.91 -19.00
CA GLU A 87 3.07 2.76 -18.57
C GLU A 87 4.11 3.19 -17.52
N TYR A 88 4.17 2.48 -16.40
CA TYR A 88 5.14 2.70 -15.31
C TYR A 88 5.99 1.45 -15.08
N SER A 89 7.22 1.65 -14.62
CA SER A 89 8.15 0.56 -14.31
C SER A 89 8.00 0.08 -12.86
N THR A 90 7.84 1.01 -11.92
CA THR A 90 7.65 0.71 -10.51
C THR A 90 7.07 1.92 -9.78
N TRP A 91 6.52 1.70 -8.59
CA TRP A 91 6.07 2.75 -7.70
C TRP A 91 6.48 2.41 -6.26
N PHE A 92 6.79 3.44 -5.48
CA PHE A 92 7.22 3.28 -4.10
C PHE A 92 6.93 4.53 -3.28
N VAL A 93 6.86 4.38 -1.96
CA VAL A 93 6.77 5.52 -1.04
C VAL A 93 8.16 5.98 -0.63
N ASP A 94 8.36 7.29 -0.64
CA ASP A 94 9.48 7.94 0.03
C ASP A 94 8.98 9.12 0.85
N ASN A 95 9.17 9.03 2.17
CA ASN A 95 8.63 9.97 3.15
C ASN A 95 7.11 10.13 2.95
N ASP A 96 6.66 11.35 2.64
CA ASP A 96 5.25 11.71 2.55
C ASP A 96 4.73 11.75 1.10
N SER A 97 5.35 10.97 0.22
CA SER A 97 5.01 10.96 -1.20
C SER A 97 5.07 9.59 -1.85
N LEU A 98 4.15 9.37 -2.79
CA LEU A 98 4.15 8.27 -3.73
C LEU A 98 5.00 8.66 -4.94
N ASN A 99 6.00 7.86 -5.27
CA ASN A 99 6.89 8.08 -6.40
C ASN A 99 6.64 6.98 -7.44
N VAL A 100 6.37 7.37 -8.68
CA VAL A 100 6.14 6.46 -9.80
C VAL A 100 7.25 6.66 -10.83
N SER A 101 8.04 5.62 -11.09
CA SER A 101 9.11 5.65 -12.08
C SER A 101 8.60 5.16 -13.43
N PHE A 102 8.95 5.87 -14.50
CA PHE A 102 8.53 5.56 -15.86
C PHE A 102 9.68 5.00 -16.72
N PRO A 103 9.38 4.27 -17.81
CA PRO A 103 10.42 3.66 -18.66
C PRO A 103 11.40 4.63 -19.31
N ASP A 104 11.05 5.92 -19.43
CA ASP A 104 11.92 6.96 -19.97
C ASP A 104 12.85 7.61 -18.92
N GLY A 105 12.83 7.10 -17.69
CA GLY A 105 13.64 7.58 -16.58
C GLY A 105 13.06 8.79 -15.84
N MET A 106 11.87 9.27 -16.22
CA MET A 106 11.16 10.29 -15.42
C MET A 106 10.51 9.67 -14.18
N THR A 107 10.29 10.50 -13.16
CA THR A 107 9.56 10.15 -11.94
C THR A 107 8.41 11.12 -11.72
N GLY A 108 7.21 10.59 -11.50
CA GLY A 108 6.06 11.34 -11.00
C GLY A 108 6.00 11.26 -9.49
N GLN A 109 5.67 12.36 -8.82
CA GLN A 109 5.53 12.43 -7.37
C GLN A 109 4.12 12.89 -7.03
N TYR A 110 3.44 12.14 -6.17
CA TYR A 110 2.04 12.35 -5.81
C TYR A 110 1.89 12.44 -4.30
N ASP A 111 1.14 13.43 -3.83
CA ASP A 111 0.97 13.73 -2.41
C ASP A 111 -0.38 13.22 -1.85
N ILE A 112 -0.68 13.61 -0.62
CA ILE A 112 -1.95 13.26 0.05
C ILE A 112 -3.16 13.75 -0.74
N ALA A 113 -3.11 14.95 -1.33
CA ALA A 113 -4.24 15.51 -2.06
C ALA A 113 -4.51 14.71 -3.33
N ASP A 114 -3.46 14.31 -4.03
CA ASP A 114 -3.53 13.47 -5.22
C ASP A 114 -4.15 12.10 -4.90
N ILE A 115 -3.62 11.41 -3.89
CA ILE A 115 -4.13 10.09 -3.47
C ILE A 115 -5.55 10.22 -2.92
N SER A 116 -5.90 11.32 -2.24
CA SER A 116 -7.26 11.56 -1.74
C SER A 116 -8.31 11.63 -2.85
N LEU A 117 -7.93 12.09 -4.05
CA LEU A 117 -8.84 12.09 -5.21
C LEU A 117 -9.11 10.66 -5.66
N LEU A 118 -8.08 9.82 -5.68
CA LEU A 118 -8.19 8.42 -6.05
C LEU A 118 -9.03 7.62 -5.06
N MET A 119 -8.81 7.86 -3.76
CA MET A 119 -9.53 7.19 -2.67
C MET A 119 -11.05 7.39 -2.72
N LYS A 120 -11.59 8.38 -3.44
CA LYS A 120 -13.04 8.48 -3.65
C LYS A 120 -13.63 7.28 -4.39
N LYS A 121 -12.83 6.61 -5.24
CA LYS A 121 -13.26 5.37 -5.92
C LYS A 121 -13.51 4.23 -4.93
N THR A 122 -12.80 4.23 -3.80
CA THR A 122 -13.06 3.22 -2.76
C THR A 122 -14.41 3.44 -2.11
N GLU A 123 -14.89 4.68 -1.98
CA GLU A 123 -16.24 4.97 -1.49
C GLU A 123 -17.31 4.51 -2.48
N GLU A 124 -17.16 4.83 -3.77
CA GLU A 124 -18.10 4.40 -4.82
C GLU A 124 -18.20 2.86 -4.92
N ALA A 125 -17.10 2.16 -4.65
CA ALA A 125 -17.02 0.71 -4.65
C ALA A 125 -17.30 0.05 -3.29
N ASN A 126 -17.62 0.81 -2.23
CA ASN A 126 -17.72 0.34 -0.84
C ASN A 126 -16.49 -0.44 -0.33
N TRP A 127 -15.31 -0.13 -0.85
CA TRP A 127 -14.05 -0.72 -0.44
C TRP A 127 -13.63 -0.22 0.94
N SER A 128 -13.60 -1.16 1.87
CA SER A 128 -13.16 -0.99 3.26
C SER A 128 -12.31 -2.19 3.65
N PHE A 129 -11.61 -2.12 4.78
CA PHE A 129 -10.81 -3.26 5.25
C PHE A 129 -11.66 -4.55 5.44
N PRO A 130 -12.89 -4.49 6.02
CA PRO A 130 -13.81 -5.62 6.02
C PRO A 130 -14.14 -6.18 4.62
N ALA A 131 -14.36 -5.32 3.63
CA ALA A 131 -14.61 -5.76 2.25
C ALA A 131 -13.39 -6.48 1.63
N LEU A 132 -12.17 -6.06 1.99
CA LEU A 132 -10.94 -6.77 1.59
C LEU A 132 -10.86 -8.16 2.25
N ILE A 133 -11.27 -8.31 3.51
CA ILE A 133 -11.35 -9.62 4.18
C ILE A 133 -12.36 -10.53 3.47
N GLU A 134 -13.53 -10.01 3.12
CA GLU A 134 -14.55 -10.77 2.39
C GLU A 134 -14.00 -11.26 1.04
N SER A 135 -13.36 -10.36 0.29
CA SER A 135 -12.73 -10.69 -1.01
C SER A 135 -11.63 -11.74 -0.87
N TRP A 136 -10.76 -11.62 0.14
CA TRP A 136 -9.73 -12.62 0.45
C TRP A 136 -10.33 -14.01 0.69
N ASN A 137 -11.38 -14.07 1.52
CA ASN A 137 -12.05 -15.32 1.88
C ASN A 137 -12.79 -15.95 0.70
N GLU A 138 -13.23 -15.16 -0.29
CA GLU A 138 -13.84 -15.69 -1.51
C GLU A 138 -12.81 -16.26 -2.48
N PHE A 139 -11.66 -15.59 -2.62
CA PHE A 139 -10.58 -16.03 -3.50
C PHE A 139 -9.88 -17.32 -3.02
N HIS A 140 -9.85 -17.54 -1.70
CA HIS A 140 -9.16 -18.67 -1.05
C HIS A 140 -10.09 -19.81 -0.57
N LYS A 141 -11.33 -19.84 -1.06
CA LYS A 141 -12.25 -20.99 -0.87
C LYS A 141 -11.98 -22.10 -1.87
#